data_AF-K1STP6-F1
#
_entry.id   AF-K1STP6-F1
#
_cell.length_a   1.000
_cell.length_b   1.000
_cell.length_c   1.000
_cell.angle_alpha   90.00
_cell.angle_beta   90.00
_cell.angle_gamma   90.00
#
_symmetry.space_group_name_H-M   'P 1'
#
loop_
_entity.id
_entity.type
_entity.pdbx_description
1 polymer ?
#
loop_
_entity_poly.entity_id
_entity_poly.type
_entity_poly.pdbx_seq_one_letter_code
_entity_poly.pdbx_strand_id
1 'polypeptide(L)'
;MAIHYSQYFNLLHQDFVSKGVYNAFLDKDSLLHVDPLLLKGCLIPEFKESYEKFLCYFQQLIPLVRFVKEPNAKDLFFKQIIKKFTLREISNTGLGFSCKNYAKISRIAKNELFMSFSPQQR
;
A
#
# COMPACT_ATOMS: atom_id res chain seq x y z
N MET A 1 17.91 -10.65 17.47
CA MET A 1 18.70 -10.84 16.22
C MET A 1 17.74 -10.68 15.07
N ALA A 2 18.07 -9.82 14.10
CA ALA A 2 17.18 -9.60 12.96
C ALA A 2 17.28 -10.78 11.98
N ILE A 3 16.15 -11.28 11.50
CA ILE A 3 16.10 -12.42 10.57
C ILE A 3 16.02 -11.87 9.15
N HIS A 4 16.96 -12.24 8.29
CA HIS A 4 16.92 -11.91 6.87
C HIS A 4 16.23 -13.00 6.04
N TYR A 5 15.76 -12.66 4.84
CA TYR A 5 15.24 -13.65 3.90
C TYR A 5 16.22 -14.79 3.60
N SER A 6 17.51 -14.48 3.44
CA SER A 6 18.55 -15.51 3.24
C SER A 6 18.56 -16.55 4.37
N GLN A 7 18.38 -16.12 5.62
CA GLN A 7 18.32 -17.01 6.78
C GLN A 7 17.00 -17.79 6.84
N TYR A 8 15.88 -17.12 6.52
CA TYR A 8 14.55 -17.74 6.52
C TYR A 8 14.39 -18.82 5.44
N PHE A 9 14.90 -18.56 4.22
CA PHE A 9 14.83 -19.49 3.09
C PHE A 9 16.03 -20.45 3.02
N ASN A 10 16.98 -20.36 3.95
CA ASN A 10 18.21 -21.15 3.98
C ASN A 10 19.02 -21.07 2.67
N LEU A 11 19.18 -19.83 2.16
CA LEU A 11 19.91 -19.49 0.93
C LEU A 11 21.14 -18.64 1.26
N LEU A 12 22.15 -18.65 0.39
CA LEU A 12 23.33 -17.81 0.57
C LEU A 12 22.99 -16.36 0.22
N HIS A 13 23.56 -15.40 0.96
CA HIS A 13 23.41 -13.98 0.63
C HIS A 13 23.90 -13.66 -0.79
N GLN A 14 24.91 -14.38 -1.28
CA GLN A 14 25.45 -14.23 -2.64
C GLN A 14 24.41 -14.56 -3.73
N ASP A 15 23.46 -15.46 -3.46
CA ASP A 15 22.37 -15.79 -4.39
C ASP A 15 21.43 -14.61 -4.59
N PHE A 16 21.23 -13.80 -3.56
CA PHE A 16 20.42 -12.58 -3.62
C PHE A 16 21.15 -11.48 -4.38
N VAL A 17 22.44 -11.27 -4.07
CA VAL A 17 23.28 -10.26 -4.75
C VAL A 17 23.39 -10.55 -6.24
N SER A 18 23.65 -11.80 -6.63
CA SER A 18 23.78 -12.19 -8.05
C SER A 18 22.50 -12.00 -8.85
N LYS A 19 21.34 -12.10 -8.20
CA LYS A 19 20.01 -11.89 -8.81
C LYS A 19 19.48 -10.46 -8.67
N GLY A 20 20.24 -9.55 -8.02
CA GLY A 20 19.78 -8.20 -7.73
C GLY A 20 18.58 -8.14 -6.78
N VAL A 21 18.37 -9.18 -5.96
CA VAL A 21 17.23 -9.29 -5.03
C VAL A 21 17.61 -8.70 -3.69
N TYR A 22 16.73 -7.86 -3.15
CA TYR A 22 16.92 -7.26 -1.84
C TYR A 22 16.75 -8.30 -0.71
N ASN A 23 17.76 -8.43 0.16
CA ASN A 23 17.73 -9.34 1.31
C ASN A 23 17.07 -8.68 2.52
N ALA A 24 15.75 -8.51 2.47
CA ALA A 24 14.98 -7.78 3.48
C ALA A 24 15.03 -8.43 4.87
N PHE A 25 14.76 -7.60 5.89
CA PHE A 25 14.47 -8.06 7.25
C PHE A 25 13.03 -8.58 7.34
N LEU A 26 12.84 -9.68 8.05
CA LEU A 26 11.53 -10.29 8.30
C LEU A 26 10.83 -9.67 9.51
N ASP A 27 11.62 -9.32 10.53
CA ASP A 27 11.19 -8.90 11.85
C ASP A 27 11.35 -7.39 12.09
N LYS A 28 11.79 -6.67 11.06
CA LYS A 28 11.97 -5.21 11.10
C LYS A 28 11.40 -4.55 9.87
N ASP A 29 10.83 -3.38 10.08
CA ASP A 29 10.41 -2.52 8.99
C ASP A 29 11.62 -2.06 8.18
N SER A 30 11.47 -2.12 6.86
CA SER A 30 12.41 -1.54 5.93
C SER A 30 12.37 -0.02 6.04
N LEU A 31 13.56 0.61 6.00
CA LEU A 31 13.67 2.06 5.84
C LEU A 31 13.38 2.50 4.38
N LEU A 32 13.25 1.53 3.47
CA LEU A 32 12.93 1.79 2.07
C LEU A 32 11.44 2.11 1.95
N HIS A 33 11.14 3.18 1.20
CA HIS A 33 9.78 3.54 0.82
C HIS A 33 9.54 3.16 -0.64
N VAL A 34 8.33 2.70 -0.94
CA VAL A 34 7.88 2.50 -2.32
C VAL A 34 7.35 3.83 -2.82
N ASP A 35 7.95 4.37 -3.88
CA ASP A 35 7.40 5.50 -4.63
C ASP A 35 6.64 4.99 -5.87
N PRO A 36 5.29 5.05 -5.88
CA PRO A 36 4.49 4.60 -7.01
C PRO A 36 4.75 5.38 -8.31
N LEU A 37 5.30 6.59 -8.25
CA LEU A 37 5.61 7.38 -9.45
C LEU A 37 6.74 6.75 -10.27
N LEU A 38 7.63 6.00 -9.62
CA LEU A 38 8.70 5.26 -10.30
C LEU A 38 8.17 4.10 -11.16
N LEU A 39 6.94 3.62 -10.91
CA LEU A 39 6.31 2.57 -11.72
C LEU A 39 6.05 3.03 -13.16
N LYS A 40 5.88 4.34 -13.40
CA LYS A 40 5.57 4.90 -14.72
C LYS A 40 6.65 4.59 -15.76
N GLY A 41 7.91 4.53 -15.34
CA GLY A 41 9.08 4.27 -16.19
C GLY A 41 9.78 2.95 -15.89
N CYS A 42 9.15 2.05 -15.12
CA CYS A 42 9.77 0.80 -14.71
C CYS A 42 9.88 -0.17 -15.89
N LEU A 43 11.11 -0.56 -16.23
CA LEU A 43 11.41 -1.50 -17.33
C LEU A 43 11.46 -2.97 -16.89
N ILE A 44 11.34 -3.21 -15.58
CA ILE A 44 11.37 -4.55 -15.00
C ILE A 44 10.12 -5.32 -15.47
N PRO A 45 10.27 -6.49 -16.13
CA PRO A 45 9.16 -7.25 -16.68
C PRO A 45 8.04 -7.56 -15.67
N GLU A 46 8.40 -7.84 -14.42
CA GLU A 46 7.48 -8.13 -13.31
C GLU A 46 6.57 -6.94 -12.97
N PHE A 47 7.00 -5.72 -13.29
CA PHE A 47 6.25 -4.48 -13.07
C PHE A 47 5.57 -3.95 -14.34
N LYS A 48 5.56 -4.71 -15.44
CA LYS A 48 4.80 -4.34 -16.63
C LYS A 48 3.32 -4.14 -16.26
N GLU A 49 2.73 -3.04 -16.75
CA GLU A 49 1.34 -2.61 -16.45
C GLU A 49 1.06 -2.30 -14.97
N SER A 50 2.05 -2.35 -14.08
CA SER A 50 1.84 -2.08 -12.64
C SER A 50 1.35 -0.66 -12.38
N TYR A 51 1.86 0.32 -13.13
CA TYR A 51 1.43 1.71 -13.03
C TYR A 51 -0.05 1.89 -13.41
N GLU A 52 -0.50 1.24 -14.49
CA GLU A 52 -1.90 1.28 -14.91
C GLU A 52 -2.81 0.60 -13.89
N LYS A 53 -2.38 -0.55 -13.34
CA LYS A 53 -3.10 -1.25 -12.26
C LYS A 53 -3.24 -0.37 -11.01
N PHE A 54 -2.17 0.33 -10.64
CA PHE A 54 -2.17 1.30 -9.54
C PHE A 54 -3.20 2.42 -9.80
N LEU A 55 -3.14 3.06 -10.97
CA LEU A 55 -4.08 4.13 -11.32
C LEU A 55 -5.53 3.64 -11.36
N CYS A 56 -5.79 2.51 -12.02
CA CYS A 56 -7.12 1.91 -12.11
C CYS A 56 -7.70 1.61 -10.72
N TYR A 57 -6.87 1.11 -9.78
CA TYR A 57 -7.31 0.86 -8.41
C TYR A 57 -7.80 2.14 -7.71
N PHE A 58 -7.05 3.24 -7.82
CA PHE A 58 -7.44 4.52 -7.20
C PHE A 58 -8.54 5.26 -7.95
N GLN A 59 -8.64 5.14 -9.28
CA GLN A 59 -9.74 5.70 -10.07
C GLN A 59 -11.11 5.16 -9.65
N GLN A 60 -11.16 3.92 -9.16
CA GLN A 60 -12.39 3.33 -8.64
C GLN A 60 -12.93 4.04 -7.38
N LEU A 61 -12.15 4.91 -6.75
CA LEU A 61 -12.59 5.76 -5.65
C LEU A 61 -13.53 6.87 -6.11
N ILE A 62 -13.24 7.47 -7.26
CA ILE A 62 -13.94 8.65 -7.79
C ILE A 62 -15.47 8.46 -7.85
N PRO A 63 -16.01 7.38 -8.44
CA PRO A 63 -17.46 7.19 -8.47
C PRO A 63 -18.04 6.97 -7.08
N LEU A 64 -17.34 6.27 -6.18
CA LEU A 64 -17.84 6.02 -4.83
C LEU A 64 -17.96 7.30 -4.02
N VAL A 65 -16.94 8.17 -4.08
CA VAL A 65 -16.92 9.44 -3.33
C VAL A 65 -18.06 10.37 -3.76
N ARG A 66 -18.43 10.38 -5.05
CA ARG A 66 -19.54 11.20 -5.56
C ARG A 66 -20.90 10.89 -4.93
N PHE A 67 -21.10 9.67 -4.42
CA PHE A 67 -22.35 9.24 -3.83
C PHE A 67 -22.32 9.21 -2.29
N VAL A 68 -21.17 9.53 -1.68
CA VAL A 68 -21.07 9.69 -0.22
C VAL A 68 -21.85 10.93 0.19
N LYS A 69 -22.83 10.76 1.05
CA LYS A 69 -23.63 11.83 1.65
C LYS A 69 -23.04 12.25 2.99
N GLU A 70 -22.59 11.28 3.78
CA GLU A 70 -22.01 11.51 5.10
C GLU A 70 -20.70 10.70 5.27
N PRO A 71 -19.63 11.30 5.82
CA PRO A 71 -18.35 10.62 6.04
C PRO A 71 -18.39 9.71 7.29
N ASN A 72 -19.41 8.86 7.39
CA ASN A 72 -19.62 7.99 8.53
C ASN A 72 -19.95 6.55 8.11
N ALA A 73 -19.78 5.60 9.04
CA ALA A 73 -20.00 4.18 8.77
C ALA A 73 -21.48 3.80 8.51
N LYS A 74 -22.43 4.74 8.63
CA LYS A 74 -23.84 4.53 8.29
C LYS A 74 -24.06 4.68 6.78
N ASP A 75 -23.27 5.53 6.13
CA ASP A 75 -23.29 5.66 4.67
C ASP A 75 -22.70 4.41 4.01
N LEU A 76 -23.49 3.78 3.13
CA LEU A 76 -23.12 2.55 2.44
C LEU A 76 -21.92 2.74 1.51
N PHE A 77 -21.84 3.88 0.81
CA PHE A 77 -20.73 4.20 -0.08
C PHE A 77 -19.47 4.48 0.74
N PHE A 78 -19.59 5.21 1.86
CA PHE A 78 -18.46 5.44 2.75
C PHE A 78 -17.92 4.12 3.33
N LYS A 79 -18.81 3.24 3.81
CA LYS A 79 -18.43 1.91 4.29
C LYS A 79 -17.74 1.08 3.21
N GLN A 80 -18.20 1.16 1.97
CA GLN A 80 -17.60 0.45 0.84
C GLN A 80 -16.22 1.00 0.46
N ILE A 81 -16.03 2.32 0.52
CA ILE A 81 -14.72 2.97 0.35
C ILE A 81 -13.75 2.46 1.42
N ILE A 82 -14.13 2.54 2.71
CA ILE A 82 -13.28 2.05 3.80
C ILE A 82 -12.93 0.58 3.61
N LYS A 83 -13.91 -0.27 3.26
CA LYS A 83 -13.66 -1.70 3.01
C LYS A 83 -12.68 -1.92 1.86
N LYS A 84 -12.81 -1.17 0.77
CA LYS A 84 -12.03 -1.37 -0.46
C LYS A 84 -10.62 -0.81 -0.39
N PHE A 85 -10.45 0.31 0.29
CA PHE A 85 -9.17 1.03 0.43
C PHE A 85 -8.44 0.73 1.75
N THR A 86 -9.00 -0.15 2.58
CA THR A 86 -8.26 -0.76 3.69
C THR A 86 -7.43 -1.93 3.16
N LEU A 87 -6.17 -1.66 2.84
CA LEU A 87 -5.21 -2.69 2.45
C LEU A 87 -4.77 -3.49 3.69
N ARG A 88 -4.81 -4.81 3.57
CA ARG A 88 -4.21 -5.71 4.56
C ARG A 88 -2.71 -5.73 4.35
N GLU A 89 -1.99 -5.76 5.46
CA GLU A 89 -0.56 -5.97 5.42
C GLU A 89 -0.24 -7.36 4.89
N ILE A 90 0.77 -7.46 4.02
CA ILE A 90 1.25 -8.74 3.52
C ILE A 90 2.28 -9.24 4.53
N SER A 91 2.01 -10.39 5.16
CA SER A 91 2.92 -10.99 6.13
C SER A 91 4.34 -11.10 5.58
N ASN A 92 5.34 -10.87 6.43
CA ASN A 92 6.75 -11.07 6.12
C ASN A 92 7.35 -10.13 5.06
N THR A 93 6.69 -9.01 4.72
CA THR A 93 7.21 -8.03 3.73
C THR A 93 7.90 -6.82 4.36
N GLY A 94 7.77 -6.62 5.68
CA GLY A 94 8.48 -5.56 6.41
C GLY A 94 8.24 -4.15 5.85
N LEU A 95 7.08 -3.90 5.24
CA LEU A 95 6.79 -2.65 4.53
C LEU A 95 6.36 -1.49 5.46
N GLY A 96 6.35 -1.68 6.78
CA GLY A 96 6.20 -0.59 7.75
C GLY A 96 4.86 0.15 7.68
N PHE A 97 3.78 -0.57 7.34
CA PHE A 97 2.49 0.07 7.17
C PHE A 97 1.53 -0.08 8.35
N SER A 98 1.90 -0.63 9.51
CA SER A 98 0.87 -1.10 10.44
C SER A 98 1.26 -1.08 11.92
N CYS A 99 0.36 -0.60 12.79
CA CYS A 99 0.45 -0.86 14.23
C CYS A 99 -0.48 -2.01 14.67
N LYS A 100 -1.35 -2.55 13.79
CA LYS A 100 -2.42 -3.54 14.11
C LYS A 100 -2.93 -4.34 12.89
N ASN A 101 -2.06 -4.88 12.04
CA ASN A 101 -2.36 -5.60 10.77
C ASN A 101 -3.10 -4.81 9.65
N TYR A 102 -3.09 -3.47 9.67
CA TYR A 102 -3.73 -2.62 8.65
C TYR A 102 -2.74 -1.63 8.06
N ALA A 103 -2.69 -1.50 6.73
CA ALA A 103 -1.76 -0.59 6.08
C ALA A 103 -2.10 0.90 6.35
N LYS A 104 -1.10 1.77 6.56
CA LYS A 104 -1.22 3.19 6.97
C LYS A 104 -2.02 4.04 5.98
N ILE A 105 -2.07 3.63 4.71
CA ILE A 105 -2.95 4.21 3.67
C ILE A 105 -4.42 4.16 4.12
N SER A 106 -4.83 3.11 4.81
CA SER A 106 -6.17 3.01 5.41
C SER A 106 -6.42 4.07 6.49
N ARG A 107 -5.38 4.59 7.16
CA ARG A 107 -5.48 5.67 8.15
C ARG A 107 -5.51 7.05 7.51
N ILE A 108 -4.69 7.29 6.48
CA ILE A 108 -4.70 8.54 5.69
C ILE A 108 -6.03 8.67 4.95
N ALA A 109 -6.52 7.59 4.35
CA ALA A 109 -7.85 7.54 3.75
C ALA A 109 -8.97 7.78 4.76
N LYS A 110 -8.78 7.44 6.04
CA LYS A 110 -9.80 7.63 7.09
C LYS A 110 -9.80 9.05 7.68
N ASN A 111 -8.64 9.70 7.76
CA ASN A 111 -8.48 10.96 8.49
C ASN A 111 -8.20 12.19 7.59
N GLU A 112 -7.42 12.05 6.51
CA GLU A 112 -6.92 13.20 5.74
C GLU A 112 -7.62 13.36 4.39
N LEU A 113 -7.91 12.26 3.69
CA LEU A 113 -8.58 12.33 2.39
C LEU A 113 -10.00 12.89 2.49
N PHE A 114 -10.70 12.74 3.63
CA PHE A 114 -12.07 13.23 3.82
C PHE A 114 -12.15 14.64 4.44
N MET A 115 -11.08 15.14 5.05
CA MET A 115 -11.03 16.55 5.48
C MET A 115 -10.96 17.49 4.27
N SER A 116 -10.36 17.05 3.16
CA SER A 116 -10.31 17.78 1.89
C SER A 116 -11.59 17.67 1.04
N PHE A 117 -12.56 16.83 1.43
CA PHE A 117 -13.91 16.77 0.84
C PHE A 117 -14.98 17.45 1.72
N SER A 118 -14.59 18.13 2.81
CA SER A 118 -15.54 18.91 3.61
C SER A 118 -16.06 20.11 2.80
N PRO A 119 -17.38 20.34 2.70
CA PRO A 119 -18.01 21.36 1.84
C PRO A 119 -17.89 22.79 2.38
N GLN A 120 -16.77 23.16 3.00
CA GLN A 120 -16.55 24.49 3.58
C GLN A 120 -15.67 25.43 2.74
N GLN A 121 -15.34 25.09 1.49
CA GLN A 121 -14.69 26.03 0.56
C GLN A 121 -15.28 25.99 -0.86
N ARG A 122 -16.60 26.20 -0.97
CA ARG A 122 -17.22 26.77 -2.17
C ARG A 122 -18.24 27.80 -1.78
#